data_AF-A0A258EQT7-F1
#
_entry.id   AF-A0A258EQT7-F1
#
_cell.length_a   1.000
_cell.length_b   1.000
_cell.length_c   1.000
_cell.angle_alpha   90.00
_cell.angle_beta   90.00
_cell.angle_gamma   90.00
#
_symmetry.space_group_name_H-M   'P 1'
#
loop_
_entity.id
_entity.type
_entity.pdbx_description
1 polymer ?
#
loop_
_entity_poly.entity_id
_entity_poly.type
_entity_poly.pdbx_seq_one_letter_code
_entity_poly.pdbx_strand_id
1 'polypeptide(L)'
;MILGAIGIGVGFWQAPKTIEDVEKILADSHHGHEAAHVEKVAHDTEAHTVAEPAHSEVAVVDSTKAIVTDSVHATHEAVDSTAVVVAPVADNHDAHKKETVAHEADHDKEHAEHVFHQLQNKPWAALYVACIFFMLISVGVLAFYAIQYAAQAGWSPILFRVMEGITAYLLPGSIIFFILLVAAGMHWGHNHLFVWMDADIINPESVKFDKLIFLKKGWLSVGRFLATAAIILVVWNWVRFKFRQNSIAQDTATDNAPYKKNFKLAAFF
;
A
#
# COMPACT_ATOMS: atom_id res chain seq x y z
N MET A 1 19.81 -12.02 14.99
CA MET A 1 19.75 -10.53 14.96
C MET A 1 20.98 -9.90 14.33
N ILE A 2 22.21 -10.35 14.65
CA ILE A 2 23.46 -9.76 14.14
C ILE A 2 23.55 -9.74 12.60
N LEU A 3 23.32 -10.89 11.94
CA LEU A 3 23.36 -10.97 10.47
C LEU A 3 22.34 -10.04 9.80
N GLY A 4 21.13 -9.92 10.38
CA GLY A 4 20.12 -9.00 9.89
C GLY A 4 20.52 -7.54 10.04
N ALA A 5 21.11 -7.16 11.18
CA ALA A 5 21.63 -5.81 11.38
C ALA A 5 22.79 -5.48 10.42
N ILE A 6 23.69 -6.45 10.17
CA ILE A 6 24.74 -6.32 9.16
C ILE A 6 24.13 -6.14 7.77
N GLY A 7 23.14 -6.96 7.40
CA GLY A 7 22.44 -6.87 6.12
C GLY A 7 21.77 -5.51 5.90
N ILE A 8 21.13 -4.96 6.93
CA ILE A 8 20.58 -3.59 6.89
C ILE A 8 21.72 -2.58 6.65
N GLY A 9 22.80 -2.66 7.44
CA GLY A 9 23.96 -1.76 7.28
C GLY A 9 24.58 -1.81 5.88
N VAL A 10 24.72 -3.01 5.29
CA VAL A 10 25.20 -3.19 3.92
C VAL A 10 24.23 -2.59 2.90
N GLY A 11 22.92 -2.76 3.08
CA GLY A 11 21.90 -2.17 2.20
C GLY A 11 21.95 -0.64 2.19
N PHE A 12 22.18 -0.01 3.34
CA PHE A 12 22.39 1.44 3.43
C PHE A 12 23.74 1.88 2.87
N TRP A 13 24.78 1.05 2.98
CA TRP A 13 26.11 1.34 2.43
C TRP A 13 26.14 1.27 0.90
N GLN A 14 25.38 0.36 0.30
CA GLN A 14 25.30 0.15 -1.15
C GLN A 14 24.35 1.13 -1.86
N ALA A 15 23.55 1.90 -1.13
CA ALA A 15 22.66 2.89 -1.73
C ALA A 15 23.50 3.97 -2.46
N PRO A 16 23.12 4.34 -3.71
CA PRO A 16 23.87 5.33 -4.47
C PRO A 16 23.81 6.69 -3.78
N LYS A 17 24.93 7.42 -3.80
CA LYS A 17 25.04 8.71 -3.10
C LYS A 17 24.87 9.89 -4.05
N THR A 18 25.21 9.70 -5.33
CA THR A 18 25.07 10.71 -6.38
C THR A 18 24.31 10.17 -7.59
N ILE A 19 23.82 11.07 -8.43
CA ILE A 19 23.19 10.72 -9.72
C ILE A 19 24.24 10.12 -10.67
N GLU A 20 25.48 10.59 -10.63
CA GLU A 20 26.61 10.03 -11.41
C GLU A 20 26.84 8.54 -11.11
N ASP A 21 26.70 8.12 -9.84
CA ASP A 21 26.79 6.70 -9.47
C ASP A 21 25.71 5.87 -10.21
N VAL A 22 24.52 6.44 -10.40
CA VAL A 22 23.38 5.80 -11.05
C VAL A 22 23.53 5.79 -12.56
N GLU A 23 24.00 6.88 -13.16
CA GLU A 23 24.34 6.93 -14.58
C GLU A 23 25.39 5.87 -14.91
N LYS A 24 26.39 5.69 -14.05
CA LYS A 24 27.39 4.62 -14.22
C LYS A 24 26.77 3.22 -14.11
N ILE A 25 25.87 2.99 -13.15
CA ILE A 25 25.15 1.71 -13.01
C ILE A 25 24.27 1.44 -14.24
N LEU A 26 23.58 2.45 -14.76
CA LEU A 26 22.76 2.35 -15.97
C LEU A 26 23.65 2.07 -17.19
N ALA A 27 24.76 2.79 -17.36
CA ALA A 27 25.71 2.57 -18.44
C ALA A 27 26.32 1.16 -18.41
N ASP A 28 26.75 0.69 -17.23
CA ASP A 28 27.25 -0.69 -17.06
C ASP A 28 26.16 -1.73 -17.37
N SER A 29 24.90 -1.45 -17.02
CA SER A 29 23.75 -2.32 -17.32
C SER A 29 23.41 -2.35 -18.81
N HIS A 30 23.61 -1.24 -19.53
CA HIS A 30 23.44 -1.17 -21.00
C HIS A 30 24.59 -1.85 -21.77
N HIS A 31 25.75 -2.05 -21.14
CA HIS A 31 26.90 -2.75 -21.73
C HIS A 31 27.03 -4.22 -21.31
N GLY A 32 26.15 -4.73 -20.45
CA GLY A 32 26.21 -6.09 -19.94
C GLY A 32 24.84 -6.74 -19.76
N HIS A 33 24.30 -7.32 -20.84
CA HIS A 33 23.40 -8.48 -20.72
C HIS A 33 23.28 -9.27 -22.05
N GLU A 34 24.12 -10.30 -22.19
CA GLU A 34 23.61 -11.64 -22.53
C GLU A 34 23.53 -12.44 -21.23
N ALA A 35 22.50 -13.30 -21.13
CA ALA A 35 22.17 -14.24 -20.06
C ALA A 35 21.22 -13.76 -18.93
N ALA A 36 19.93 -13.94 -19.23
CA ALA A 36 19.03 -14.89 -18.55
C ALA A 36 18.14 -14.44 -17.37
N HIS A 37 16.84 -14.65 -17.61
CA HIS A 37 15.68 -14.83 -16.72
C HIS A 37 15.10 -13.61 -15.99
N VAL A 38 14.32 -12.82 -16.73
CA VAL A 38 13.13 -12.16 -16.17
C VAL A 38 11.92 -13.04 -16.49
N GLU A 39 11.33 -13.62 -15.45
CA GLU A 39 10.03 -14.27 -15.49
C GLU A 39 8.96 -13.21 -15.83
N LYS A 40 8.24 -13.46 -16.92
CA LYS A 40 7.19 -12.58 -17.45
C LYS A 40 5.97 -12.70 -16.54
N VAL A 41 5.80 -11.76 -15.60
CA VAL A 41 4.49 -11.55 -14.96
C VAL A 41 3.66 -10.70 -15.91
N ALA A 42 2.76 -11.35 -16.65
CA ALA A 42 1.72 -10.69 -17.41
C ALA A 42 0.68 -10.12 -16.43
N HIS A 43 0.46 -8.81 -16.48
CA HIS A 43 -0.75 -8.20 -15.92
C HIS A 43 -1.77 -8.10 -17.05
N ASP A 44 -2.72 -9.04 -17.08
CA ASP A 44 -3.90 -8.92 -17.91
C ASP A 44 -4.76 -7.75 -17.39
N THR A 45 -4.98 -6.79 -18.27
CA THR A 45 -6.00 -5.74 -18.13
C THR A 45 -7.38 -6.35 -18.37
N GLU A 46 -8.15 -6.60 -17.31
CA GLU A 46 -9.60 -6.77 -17.41
C GLU A 46 -10.32 -5.49 -16.97
N ALA A 47 -11.06 -4.91 -17.91
CA ALA A 47 -11.96 -3.79 -17.70
C ALA A 47 -13.20 -4.25 -16.93
N HIS A 48 -13.52 -3.53 -15.85
CA HIS A 48 -14.78 -3.67 -15.11
C HIS A 48 -15.97 -3.19 -15.96
N THR A 49 -16.87 -4.11 -16.32
CA THR A 49 -18.30 -3.80 -16.55
C THR A 49 -19.11 -4.28 -15.35
N VAL A 50 -19.98 -3.39 -14.84
CA VAL A 50 -20.74 -3.50 -13.59
C VAL A 50 -21.96 -4.43 -13.73
N ALA A 51 -22.04 -5.42 -12.83
CA ALA A 51 -23.15 -6.05 -12.06
C ALA A 51 -24.61 -5.97 -12.61
N GLU A 52 -25.56 -6.92 -12.43
CA GLU A 52 -25.88 -8.06 -11.51
C GLU A 52 -27.28 -8.60 -11.98
N PRO A 53 -27.98 -9.55 -11.33
CA PRO A 53 -27.62 -10.76 -10.59
C PRO A 53 -28.29 -12.04 -11.20
N ALA A 54 -27.86 -13.25 -10.83
CA ALA A 54 -28.64 -14.46 -11.11
C ALA A 54 -28.65 -15.41 -9.90
N HIS A 55 -29.86 -15.64 -9.40
CA HIS A 55 -30.23 -16.53 -8.32
C HIS A 55 -29.99 -18.01 -8.67
N SER A 56 -29.61 -18.79 -7.67
CA SER A 56 -29.71 -20.26 -7.69
C SER A 56 -31.04 -20.66 -7.07
N GLU A 57 -31.88 -21.36 -7.82
CA GLU A 57 -32.82 -22.34 -7.26
C GLU A 57 -33.17 -23.38 -8.33
N VAL A 58 -32.98 -24.66 -8.00
CA VAL A 58 -33.50 -25.81 -8.74
C VAL A 58 -34.53 -26.47 -7.85
N ALA A 59 -35.80 -26.52 -8.28
CA ALA A 59 -36.54 -27.77 -8.55
C ALA A 59 -38.06 -27.53 -8.68
N VAL A 60 -38.67 -28.39 -9.52
CA VAL A 60 -40.07 -28.90 -9.47
C VAL A 60 -41.12 -28.32 -10.46
N VAL A 61 -41.30 -29.06 -11.57
CA VAL A 61 -42.56 -29.66 -12.13
C VAL A 61 -43.64 -28.76 -12.78
N ASP A 62 -43.75 -28.96 -14.11
CA ASP A 62 -44.92 -29.32 -14.94
C ASP A 62 -46.02 -28.30 -15.35
N SER A 63 -46.25 -28.36 -16.66
CA SER A 63 -47.50 -28.21 -17.43
C SER A 63 -48.19 -26.87 -17.71
N THR A 64 -48.50 -26.76 -19.01
CA THR A 64 -49.69 -26.19 -19.68
C THR A 64 -49.77 -24.72 -20.11
N LYS A 65 -49.84 -24.57 -21.45
CA LYS A 65 -50.93 -23.90 -22.21
C LYS A 65 -50.85 -22.39 -22.53
N ALA A 66 -50.38 -22.13 -23.76
CA ALA A 66 -51.09 -21.47 -24.89
C ALA A 66 -51.60 -20.01 -24.81
N ILE A 67 -51.49 -19.34 -25.99
CA ILE A 67 -52.37 -18.28 -26.58
C ILE A 67 -52.17 -16.85 -26.01
N VAL A 68 -52.14 -15.71 -26.73
CA VAL A 68 -52.21 -15.23 -28.14
C VAL A 68 -52.12 -13.68 -28.06
N THR A 69 -51.52 -13.02 -29.06
CA THR A 69 -51.64 -11.57 -29.46
C THR A 69 -51.31 -10.47 -28.42
N ASP A 70 -50.79 -9.28 -28.76
CA ASP A 70 -51.27 -8.36 -29.79
C ASP A 70 -50.23 -7.28 -30.18
N SER A 71 -50.36 -6.86 -31.42
CA SER A 71 -49.96 -5.64 -32.15
C SER A 71 -49.49 -4.41 -31.33
N VAL A 72 -48.48 -3.66 -31.82
CA VAL A 72 -48.71 -2.42 -32.61
C VAL A 72 -47.41 -1.86 -33.22
N HIS A 73 -47.60 -1.42 -34.46
CA HIS A 73 -46.72 -0.85 -35.48
C HIS A 73 -46.38 0.63 -35.23
N ALA A 74 -45.15 1.05 -35.50
CA ALA A 74 -44.86 2.39 -36.05
C ALA A 74 -43.50 2.38 -36.79
N THR A 75 -43.60 2.44 -38.10
CA THR A 75 -42.54 2.64 -39.10
C THR A 75 -42.01 4.08 -39.06
N HIS A 76 -40.74 4.28 -39.43
CA HIS A 76 -40.33 5.38 -40.32
C HIS A 76 -39.03 5.03 -41.05
N GLU A 77 -39.04 5.38 -42.33
CA GLU A 77 -38.21 4.90 -43.43
C GLU A 77 -36.81 5.53 -43.50
N ALA A 78 -35.97 4.83 -44.27
CA ALA A 78 -34.64 5.20 -44.71
C ALA A 78 -34.62 6.39 -45.70
N VAL A 79 -33.53 7.17 -45.67
CA VAL A 79 -33.01 7.85 -46.87
C VAL A 79 -31.48 7.79 -46.88
N ASP A 80 -31.00 7.21 -47.98
CA ASP A 80 -29.63 7.03 -48.46
C ASP A 80 -28.96 8.34 -48.87
N SER A 81 -27.63 8.47 -48.66
CA SER A 81 -26.78 9.41 -49.41
C SER A 81 -25.29 9.06 -49.30
N THR A 82 -24.82 8.39 -50.36
CA THR A 82 -23.59 8.65 -51.13
C THR A 82 -22.21 8.35 -50.53
N ALA A 83 -21.58 7.35 -51.15
CA ALA A 83 -20.16 6.99 -51.08
C ALA A 83 -19.24 8.07 -51.67
N VAL A 84 -18.07 8.25 -51.07
CA VAL A 84 -16.91 8.91 -51.70
C VAL A 84 -15.67 8.04 -51.53
N VAL A 85 -14.93 7.97 -52.63
CA VAL A 85 -13.91 7.01 -53.05
C VAL A 85 -12.56 7.24 -52.34
N VAL A 86 -11.89 6.14 -51.96
CA VAL A 86 -10.53 6.12 -51.39
C VAL A 86 -9.49 6.35 -52.50
N ALA A 87 -8.61 7.33 -52.32
CA ALA A 87 -7.39 7.53 -53.12
C ALA A 87 -6.15 7.06 -52.33
N PRO A 88 -5.19 6.35 -52.94
CA PRO A 88 -3.97 5.93 -52.27
C PRO A 88 -2.96 7.09 -52.24
N VAL A 89 -2.47 7.45 -51.05
CA VAL A 89 -1.37 8.40 -50.92
C VAL A 89 -0.05 7.65 -51.04
N ALA A 90 0.75 8.11 -52.00
CA ALA A 90 2.08 7.64 -52.33
C ALA A 90 3.10 7.99 -51.24
N ASP A 91 4.06 7.08 -51.06
CA ASP A 91 5.34 7.31 -50.39
C ASP A 91 6.06 8.54 -50.94
N ASN A 92 6.50 9.43 -50.03
CA ASN A 92 7.56 10.39 -50.31
C ASN A 92 8.32 10.78 -49.02
N HIS A 93 9.45 10.11 -48.86
CA HIS A 93 10.79 10.63 -48.53
C HIS A 93 11.02 11.56 -47.32
N ASP A 94 11.88 11.04 -46.43
CA ASP A 94 13.13 11.68 -45.96
C ASP A 94 13.06 13.15 -45.52
N ALA A 95 12.67 13.39 -44.27
CA ALA A 95 13.08 14.57 -43.50
C ALA A 95 12.98 14.38 -41.98
N HIS A 96 13.48 13.28 -41.42
CA HIS A 96 13.63 13.13 -39.96
C HIS A 96 15.05 12.76 -39.60
N LYS A 97 15.98 13.71 -39.75
CA LYS A 97 17.33 13.55 -39.20
C LYS A 97 17.98 14.88 -38.85
N LYS A 98 17.30 15.70 -38.03
CA LYS A 98 17.97 16.77 -37.27
C LYS A 98 17.13 17.40 -36.15
N GLU A 99 16.45 16.61 -35.32
CA GLU A 99 15.86 17.14 -34.07
C GLU A 99 15.71 16.09 -32.95
N THR A 100 16.46 14.98 -33.00
CA THR A 100 16.35 13.90 -32.00
C THR A 100 17.37 13.99 -30.86
N VAL A 101 18.46 14.76 -31.03
CA VAL A 101 19.58 14.75 -30.07
C VAL A 101 19.33 15.62 -28.83
N ALA A 102 18.43 16.61 -28.91
CA ALA A 102 18.14 17.49 -27.77
C ALA A 102 17.12 16.90 -26.80
N HIS A 103 16.20 16.06 -27.27
CA HIS A 103 15.19 15.40 -26.42
C HIS A 103 15.71 14.12 -25.76
N GLU A 104 16.60 13.35 -26.40
CA GLU A 104 17.22 12.16 -25.77
C GLU A 104 18.05 12.52 -24.53
N ALA A 105 18.87 13.57 -24.60
CA ALA A 105 19.75 13.96 -23.50
C ALA A 105 19.02 14.52 -22.26
N ASP A 106 17.79 15.01 -22.41
CA ASP A 106 16.96 15.51 -21.30
C ASP A 106 16.19 14.36 -20.64
N HIS A 107 15.68 13.43 -21.45
CA HIS A 107 15.04 12.20 -20.97
C HIS A 107 16.01 11.30 -20.19
N ASP A 108 17.29 11.22 -20.60
CA ASP A 108 18.30 10.42 -19.90
C ASP A 108 18.58 10.96 -18.48
N LYS A 109 18.55 12.29 -18.30
CA LYS A 109 18.79 12.95 -17.01
C LYS A 109 17.60 12.81 -16.07
N GLU A 110 16.39 13.08 -16.55
CA GLU A 110 15.17 12.87 -15.75
C GLU A 110 15.03 11.39 -15.37
N HIS A 111 15.38 10.47 -16.27
CA HIS A 111 15.40 9.04 -15.98
C HIS A 111 16.41 8.69 -14.88
N ALA A 112 17.64 9.20 -14.97
CA ALA A 112 18.66 8.99 -13.95
C ALA A 112 18.23 9.52 -12.57
N GLU A 113 17.59 10.69 -12.51
CA GLU A 113 17.03 11.24 -11.26
C GLU A 113 15.93 10.35 -10.66
N HIS A 114 15.01 9.87 -11.50
CA HIS A 114 13.96 8.95 -11.05
C HIS A 114 14.53 7.64 -10.50
N VAL A 115 15.48 7.02 -11.21
CA VAL A 115 16.13 5.78 -10.77
C VAL A 115 16.95 6.01 -9.50
N PHE A 116 17.61 7.16 -9.38
CA PHE A 116 18.36 7.54 -8.19
C PHE A 116 17.48 7.56 -6.94
N HIS A 117 16.33 8.26 -6.99
CA HIS A 117 15.39 8.27 -5.87
C HIS A 117 14.83 6.87 -5.54
N GLN A 118 14.60 6.02 -6.56
CA GLN A 118 14.15 4.64 -6.32
C GLN A 118 15.21 3.80 -5.60
N LEU A 119 16.47 3.89 -6.03
CA LEU A 119 17.57 3.13 -5.44
C LEU A 119 17.91 3.60 -4.02
N GLN A 120 17.87 4.91 -3.76
CA GLN A 120 18.09 5.46 -2.41
C GLN A 120 16.99 5.06 -1.43
N ASN A 121 15.74 4.99 -1.87
CA ASN A 121 14.62 4.62 -1.01
C ASN A 121 14.50 3.12 -0.75
N LYS A 122 15.16 2.27 -1.54
CA LYS A 122 15.08 0.81 -1.43
C LYS A 122 15.40 0.27 -0.02
N PRO A 123 16.51 0.62 0.65
CA PRO A 123 16.78 0.16 2.01
C PRO A 123 15.77 0.69 3.04
N TRP A 124 15.31 1.94 2.89
CA TRP A 124 14.30 2.54 3.75
C TRP A 124 12.95 1.83 3.65
N ALA A 125 12.48 1.56 2.42
CA ALA A 125 11.24 0.84 2.17
C ALA A 125 11.31 -0.61 2.70
N ALA A 126 12.44 -1.30 2.51
CA ALA A 126 12.64 -2.64 3.04
C ALA A 126 12.52 -2.68 4.57
N LEU A 127 13.13 -1.72 5.27
CA LEU A 127 13.01 -1.60 6.73
C LEU A 127 11.58 -1.25 7.15
N TYR A 128 10.93 -0.31 6.45
CA TYR A 128 9.55 0.09 6.71
C TYR A 128 8.59 -1.11 6.66
N VAL A 129 8.67 -1.91 5.58
CA VAL A 129 7.83 -3.10 5.37
C VAL A 129 8.07 -4.13 6.47
N ALA A 130 9.33 -4.41 6.83
CA ALA A 130 9.64 -5.35 7.89
C ALA A 130 9.08 -4.88 9.25
N CYS A 131 9.29 -3.61 9.61
CA CYS A 131 8.82 -3.06 10.89
C CYS A 131 7.29 -3.08 11.00
N ILE A 132 6.57 -2.61 9.98
CA ILE A 132 5.10 -2.59 10.01
C ILE A 132 4.52 -4.01 10.03
N PHE A 133 5.12 -4.95 9.29
CA PHE A 133 4.67 -6.34 9.24
C PHE A 133 4.68 -7.01 10.62
N PHE A 134 5.83 -7.01 11.32
CA PHE A 134 5.93 -7.65 12.64
C PHE A 134 5.13 -6.93 13.72
N MET A 135 5.02 -5.60 13.63
CA MET A 135 4.16 -4.82 14.52
C MET A 135 2.68 -5.21 14.34
N LEU A 136 2.20 -5.30 13.10
CA LEU A 136 0.81 -5.64 12.81
C LEU A 136 0.46 -7.08 13.16
N ILE A 137 1.41 -8.03 13.12
CA ILE A 137 1.19 -9.36 13.70
C ILE A 137 0.86 -9.24 15.20
N SER A 138 1.60 -8.41 15.94
CA SER A 138 1.35 -8.22 17.36
C SER A 138 0.01 -7.54 17.64
N VAL A 139 -0.35 -6.51 16.86
CA VAL A 139 -1.65 -5.83 16.97
C VAL A 139 -2.79 -6.79 16.59
N GLY A 140 -2.62 -7.61 15.56
CA GLY A 140 -3.61 -8.60 15.13
C GLY A 140 -3.89 -9.64 16.23
N VAL A 141 -2.85 -10.13 16.91
CA VAL A 141 -3.04 -11.03 18.06
C VAL A 141 -3.70 -10.30 19.24
N LEU A 142 -3.40 -9.02 19.46
CA LEU A 142 -4.06 -8.22 20.51
C LEU A 142 -5.55 -8.02 20.21
N ALA A 143 -5.92 -7.73 18.95
CA ALA A 143 -7.30 -7.63 18.51
C ALA A 143 -8.03 -8.96 18.67
N PHE A 144 -7.42 -10.07 18.24
CA PHE A 144 -7.98 -11.39 18.44
C PHE A 144 -8.14 -11.74 19.93
N TYR A 145 -7.17 -11.40 20.77
CA TYR A 145 -7.23 -11.56 22.23
C TYR A 145 -8.44 -10.82 22.82
N ALA A 146 -8.66 -9.57 22.42
CA ALA A 146 -9.81 -8.79 22.87
C ALA A 146 -11.14 -9.43 22.44
N ILE A 147 -11.25 -9.88 21.19
CA ILE A 147 -12.44 -10.60 20.69
C ILE A 147 -12.75 -11.81 21.57
N GLN A 148 -11.75 -12.59 21.98
CA GLN A 148 -11.97 -13.76 22.84
C GLN A 148 -12.56 -13.39 24.21
N TYR A 149 -12.08 -12.29 24.81
CA TYR A 149 -12.66 -11.75 26.05
C TYR A 149 -14.09 -11.24 25.84
N ALA A 150 -14.34 -10.48 24.77
CA ALA A 150 -15.65 -9.90 24.48
C ALA A 150 -16.69 -10.97 24.16
N ALA A 151 -16.31 -12.02 23.42
CA ALA A 151 -17.17 -13.14 23.06
C ALA A 151 -17.31 -14.20 24.17
N GLN A 152 -16.55 -14.08 25.25
CA GLN A 152 -16.54 -15.05 26.36
C GLN A 152 -16.28 -16.49 25.90
N ALA A 153 -15.35 -16.68 24.98
CA ALA A 153 -15.08 -17.98 24.38
C ALA A 153 -14.44 -18.95 25.39
N GLY A 154 -15.09 -20.10 25.63
CA GLY A 154 -14.68 -21.07 26.67
C GLY A 154 -13.41 -21.90 26.37
N TRP A 155 -12.95 -21.95 25.11
CA TRP A 155 -11.77 -22.72 24.71
C TRP A 155 -10.48 -21.90 24.75
N SER A 156 -10.59 -20.59 24.55
CA SER A 156 -9.48 -19.65 24.44
C SER A 156 -8.65 -19.40 25.73
N PRO A 157 -9.14 -19.62 26.97
CA PRO A 157 -8.37 -19.32 28.18
C PRO A 157 -7.02 -20.03 28.26
N ILE A 158 -6.93 -21.25 27.72
CA ILE A 158 -5.68 -22.04 27.70
C ILE A 158 -4.61 -21.36 26.83
N LEU A 159 -5.00 -20.55 25.85
CA LEU A 159 -4.10 -19.89 24.90
C LEU A 159 -3.73 -18.46 25.31
N PHE A 160 -4.44 -17.84 26.27
CA PHE A 160 -4.24 -16.43 26.63
C PHE A 160 -2.82 -16.09 27.03
N ARG A 161 -2.11 -16.98 27.72
CA ARG A 161 -0.70 -16.78 28.08
C ARG A 161 0.23 -16.72 26.88
N VAL A 162 -0.04 -17.54 25.86
CA VAL A 162 0.71 -17.52 24.59
C VAL A 162 0.44 -16.22 23.85
N MET A 163 -0.82 -15.79 23.77
CA MET A 163 -1.22 -14.54 23.11
C MET A 163 -0.63 -13.30 23.81
N GLU A 164 -0.64 -13.27 25.15
CA GLU A 164 0.04 -12.23 25.96
C GLU A 164 1.55 -12.20 25.73
N GLY A 165 2.16 -13.37 25.47
CA GLY A 165 3.56 -13.53 25.09
C GLY A 165 3.86 -12.94 23.72
N ILE A 166 3.09 -13.29 22.69
CA ILE A 166 3.28 -12.78 21.32
C ILE A 166 3.11 -11.26 21.28
N THR A 167 2.05 -10.74 21.92
CA THR A 167 1.78 -9.29 22.01
C THR A 167 2.81 -8.52 22.85
N ALA A 168 3.80 -9.17 23.47
CA ALA A 168 4.91 -8.48 24.13
C ALA A 168 5.82 -7.73 23.14
N TYR A 169 5.86 -8.15 21.87
CA TYR A 169 6.63 -7.46 20.83
C TYR A 169 6.04 -6.09 20.44
N LEU A 170 4.77 -5.83 20.76
CA LEU A 170 4.09 -4.58 20.37
C LEU A 170 4.86 -3.33 20.85
N LEU A 171 5.33 -3.31 22.09
CA LEU A 171 6.07 -2.15 22.63
C LEU A 171 7.41 -1.92 21.91
N PRO A 172 8.36 -2.88 21.87
CA PRO A 172 9.61 -2.67 21.16
C PRO A 172 9.40 -2.42 19.66
N GLY A 173 8.46 -3.12 19.01
CA GLY A 173 8.12 -2.89 17.61
C GLY A 173 7.59 -1.48 17.36
N SER A 174 6.70 -0.97 18.22
CA SER A 174 6.15 0.39 18.11
C SER A 174 7.22 1.48 18.29
N ILE A 175 8.19 1.28 19.18
CA ILE A 175 9.29 2.24 19.39
C ILE A 175 10.16 2.32 18.13
N ILE A 176 10.58 1.15 17.60
CA ILE A 176 11.41 1.09 16.38
C ILE A 176 10.67 1.72 15.20
N PHE A 177 9.39 1.37 15.02
CA PHE A 177 8.56 1.90 13.94
C PHE A 177 8.37 3.42 14.07
N PHE A 178 8.10 3.93 15.27
CA PHE A 178 7.92 5.37 15.47
C PHE A 178 9.21 6.17 15.21
N ILE A 179 10.37 5.65 15.63
CA ILE A 179 11.67 6.26 15.29
C ILE A 179 11.86 6.34 13.78
N LEU A 180 11.49 5.28 13.04
CA LEU A 180 11.54 5.28 11.57
C LEU A 180 10.62 6.34 10.97
N LEU A 181 9.40 6.52 11.49
CA LEU A 181 8.50 7.58 11.03
C LEU A 181 9.05 8.98 11.29
N VAL A 182 9.68 9.20 12.45
CA VAL A 182 10.35 10.47 12.77
C VAL A 182 11.52 10.71 11.80
N ALA A 183 12.32 9.68 11.52
CA ALA A 183 13.41 9.77 10.55
C ALA A 183 12.90 10.10 9.14
N ALA A 184 11.74 9.55 8.74
CA ALA A 184 11.09 9.88 7.47
C ALA A 184 10.58 11.33 7.44
N GLY A 185 9.96 11.80 8.53
CA GLY A 185 9.45 13.17 8.63
C GLY A 185 10.53 14.24 8.71
N MET A 186 11.74 13.89 9.14
CA MET A 186 12.90 14.78 9.18
C MET A 186 13.76 14.71 7.90
N HIS A 187 13.36 13.92 6.89
CA HIS A 187 14.17 13.63 5.70
C HIS A 187 15.59 13.15 6.03
N TRP A 188 15.73 12.40 7.12
CA TRP A 188 17.01 11.92 7.62
C TRP A 188 17.64 10.93 6.64
N GLY A 189 18.81 11.28 6.08
CA GLY A 189 19.51 10.41 5.13
C GLY A 189 18.84 10.34 3.76
N HIS A 190 18.26 11.45 3.30
CA HIS A 190 17.65 11.60 1.96
C HIS A 190 16.53 10.59 1.67
N ASN A 191 15.77 10.23 2.70
CA ASN A 191 14.61 9.35 2.55
C ASN A 191 13.40 10.12 2.01
N HIS A 192 12.87 9.63 0.89
CA HIS A 192 11.62 10.08 0.28
C HIS A 192 10.58 8.96 0.34
N LEU A 193 10.40 8.39 1.54
CA LEU A 193 9.43 7.32 1.82
C LEU A 193 7.98 7.74 1.53
N PHE A 194 7.65 9.00 1.83
CA PHE A 194 6.33 9.57 1.64
C PHE A 194 6.43 10.80 0.75
N VAL A 195 5.85 10.72 -0.44
CA VAL A 195 5.90 11.77 -1.45
C VAL A 195 5.42 13.12 -0.89
N TRP A 196 4.30 13.12 -0.16
CA TRP A 196 3.68 14.33 0.37
C TRP A 196 4.48 15.05 1.47
N MET A 197 5.56 14.46 1.99
CA MET A 197 6.42 15.11 2.99
C MET A 197 7.35 16.16 2.36
N ASP A 198 7.52 16.14 1.03
CA ASP A 198 8.30 17.13 0.31
C ASP A 198 7.60 18.51 0.30
N ALA A 199 8.33 19.55 0.70
CA ALA A 199 7.84 20.93 0.72
C ALA A 199 7.58 21.47 -0.68
N ASP A 200 8.35 21.03 -1.68
CA ASP A 200 8.26 21.51 -3.06
C ASP A 200 6.96 21.05 -3.74
N ILE A 201 6.35 19.97 -3.26
CA ILE A 201 5.09 19.43 -3.81
C ILE A 201 3.88 20.24 -3.32
N ILE A 202 3.99 20.89 -2.16
CA ILE A 202 2.92 21.67 -1.55
C ILE A 202 2.99 23.15 -1.96
N ASN A 203 4.14 23.64 -2.43
CA ASN A 203 4.32 25.04 -2.82
C ASN A 203 3.74 25.30 -4.24
N PRO A 204 2.72 26.18 -4.40
CA PRO A 204 2.16 26.52 -5.71
C PRO A 204 3.15 27.15 -6.70
N GLU A 205 4.27 27.68 -6.21
CA GLU A 205 5.30 28.33 -7.02
C GLU A 205 6.38 27.35 -7.52
N SER A 206 6.36 26.11 -7.04
CA SER A 206 7.32 25.07 -7.41
C SER A 206 6.92 24.38 -8.71
N VAL A 207 7.92 23.99 -9.50
CA VAL A 207 7.74 23.15 -10.70
C VAL A 207 7.15 21.78 -10.33
N LYS A 208 7.41 21.30 -9.11
CA LYS A 208 6.95 19.99 -8.59
C LYS A 208 5.56 20.04 -7.92
N PHE A 209 4.83 21.16 -8.06
CA PHE A 209 3.56 21.36 -7.37
C PHE A 209 2.51 20.32 -7.77
N ASP A 210 1.89 19.68 -6.77
CA ASP A 210 0.73 18.80 -6.95
C ASP A 210 -0.51 19.37 -6.24
N LYS A 211 -1.48 19.78 -7.06
CA LYS A 211 -2.78 20.30 -6.58
C LYS A 211 -3.56 19.30 -5.73
N LEU A 212 -3.50 17.99 -6.02
CA LEU A 212 -4.23 16.96 -5.29
C LEU A 212 -3.66 16.77 -3.88
N ILE A 213 -2.34 16.79 -3.75
CA ILE A 213 -1.65 16.69 -2.45
C ILE A 213 -1.87 17.98 -1.65
N PHE A 214 -1.79 19.15 -2.30
CA PHE A 214 -2.04 20.44 -1.66
C PHE A 214 -3.42 20.53 -0.99
N LEU A 215 -4.47 20.04 -1.66
CA LEU A 215 -5.82 20.00 -1.09
C LEU A 215 -5.92 19.11 0.16
N LYS A 216 -4.99 18.16 0.32
CA LYS A 216 -4.92 17.23 1.45
C LYS A 216 -3.89 17.66 2.52
N LYS A 217 -3.19 18.79 2.36
CA LYS A 217 -2.11 19.23 3.26
C LYS A 217 -2.50 19.35 4.74
N GLY A 218 -3.77 19.64 5.03
CA GLY A 218 -4.29 19.65 6.40
C GLY A 218 -4.20 18.27 7.04
N TRP A 219 -4.53 17.22 6.27
CA TRP A 219 -4.40 15.83 6.70
C TRP A 219 -2.93 15.36 6.58
N LEU A 220 -2.29 15.55 5.44
CA LEU A 220 -0.93 15.09 5.14
C LEU A 220 0.15 16.04 5.68
N SER A 221 -0.02 16.62 6.87
CA SER A 221 1.02 17.40 7.52
C SER A 221 1.89 16.50 8.39
N VAL A 222 3.22 16.66 8.33
CA VAL A 222 4.19 15.86 9.07
C VAL A 222 3.87 15.84 10.57
N GLY A 223 3.62 17.01 11.16
CA GLY A 223 3.30 17.13 12.58
C GLY A 223 2.03 16.37 12.99
N ARG A 224 0.95 16.50 12.22
CA ARG A 224 -0.31 15.82 12.51
C ARG A 224 -0.21 14.31 12.27
N PHE A 225 0.51 13.90 11.22
CA PHE A 225 0.79 12.50 10.92
C PHE A 225 1.53 11.83 12.09
N LEU A 226 2.64 12.43 12.55
CA LEU A 226 3.41 11.91 13.68
C LEU A 226 2.61 11.92 14.99
N ALA A 227 1.84 12.99 15.26
CA ALA A 227 0.98 13.05 16.43
C ALA A 227 -0.09 11.95 16.42
N THR A 228 -0.75 11.72 15.27
CA THR A 228 -1.76 10.68 15.12
C THR A 228 -1.14 9.29 15.30
N ALA A 229 0.01 9.03 14.69
CA ALA A 229 0.74 7.79 14.86
C ALA A 229 1.12 7.55 16.34
N ALA A 230 1.64 8.58 17.02
CA ALA A 230 1.98 8.50 18.44
C ALA A 230 0.76 8.15 19.30
N ILE A 231 -0.39 8.81 19.07
CA ILE A 231 -1.64 8.54 19.80
C ILE A 231 -2.06 7.08 19.61
N ILE A 232 -2.08 6.58 18.38
CA ILE A 232 -2.48 5.20 18.08
C ILE A 232 -1.56 4.20 18.80
N LEU A 233 -0.23 4.38 18.69
CA LEU A 233 0.73 3.48 19.33
C LEU A 233 0.64 3.53 20.86
N VAL A 234 0.40 4.70 21.45
CA VAL A 234 0.20 4.84 22.89
C VAL A 234 -1.07 4.11 23.33
N VAL A 235 -2.17 4.27 22.62
CA VAL A 235 -3.44 3.59 22.93
C VAL A 235 -3.26 2.07 22.87
N TRP A 236 -2.68 1.54 21.81
CA TRP A 236 -2.45 0.09 21.66
C TRP A 236 -1.56 -0.47 22.78
N ASN A 237 -0.45 0.21 23.09
CA ASN A 237 0.45 -0.23 24.16
C ASN A 237 -0.21 -0.13 25.54
N TRP A 238 -1.00 0.92 25.78
CA TRP A 238 -1.73 1.10 27.02
C TRP A 238 -2.78 0.00 27.22
N VAL A 239 -3.56 -0.32 26.19
CA VAL A 239 -4.53 -1.42 26.22
C VAL A 239 -3.83 -2.75 26.49
N ARG A 240 -2.76 -3.06 25.75
CA ARG A 240 -1.96 -4.28 25.96
C ARG A 240 -1.40 -4.37 27.38
N PHE A 241 -0.90 -3.26 27.92
CA PHE A 241 -0.40 -3.18 29.28
C PHE A 241 -1.51 -3.50 30.29
N LYS A 242 -2.70 -2.90 30.11
CA LYS A 242 -3.85 -3.12 31.00
C LYS A 242 -4.38 -4.55 30.94
N PHE A 243 -4.47 -5.15 29.75
CA PHE A 243 -4.86 -6.55 29.61
C PHE A 243 -3.95 -7.49 30.42
N ARG A 244 -2.63 -7.35 30.25
CA ARG A 244 -1.66 -8.16 30.99
C ARG A 244 -1.69 -7.88 32.49
N GLN A 245 -1.81 -6.61 32.90
CA GLN A 245 -1.87 -6.22 34.31
C GLN A 245 -3.06 -6.89 35.02
N ASN A 246 -4.25 -6.81 34.42
CA ASN A 246 -5.45 -7.43 34.97
C ASN A 246 -5.41 -8.97 34.88
N SER A 247 -4.80 -9.53 33.84
CA SER A 247 -4.62 -10.98 33.69
C SER A 247 -3.77 -11.57 34.82
N ILE A 248 -2.64 -10.94 35.14
CA ILE A 248 -1.80 -11.35 36.29
C ILE A 248 -2.56 -11.16 37.61
N ALA A 249 -3.30 -10.07 37.76
CA ALA A 249 -4.11 -9.83 38.97
C ALA A 249 -5.20 -10.90 39.17
N GLN A 250 -5.74 -11.47 38.08
CA GLN A 250 -6.77 -12.50 38.14
C GLN A 250 -6.24 -13.82 38.71
N ASP A 251 -4.95 -14.13 38.57
CA ASP A 251 -4.35 -15.35 39.12
C ASP A 251 -4.38 -15.40 40.65
N THR A 252 -4.32 -14.23 41.29
CA THR A 252 -4.27 -14.09 42.74
C THR A 252 -5.57 -13.55 43.35
N ALA A 253 -6.53 -13.16 42.53
CA ALA A 253 -7.79 -12.57 42.99
C ALA A 253 -8.75 -13.65 43.51
N THR A 254 -9.46 -13.34 44.59
CA THR A 254 -10.56 -14.16 45.11
C THR A 254 -11.89 -13.85 44.44
N ASP A 255 -11.94 -12.85 43.56
CA ASP A 255 -13.13 -12.37 42.86
C ASP A 255 -12.91 -12.25 41.34
N ASN A 256 -14.00 -11.89 40.64
CA ASN A 256 -14.00 -11.71 39.18
C ASN A 256 -13.81 -10.25 38.76
N ALA A 257 -13.35 -9.37 39.65
CA ALA A 257 -13.18 -7.96 39.33
C ALA A 257 -12.13 -7.72 38.21
N PRO A 258 -10.96 -8.40 38.19
CA PRO A 258 -9.98 -8.23 37.11
C PRO A 258 -10.52 -8.71 35.75
N TYR A 259 -11.25 -9.84 35.72
CA TYR A 259 -11.93 -10.33 34.52
C TYR A 259 -12.92 -9.31 33.96
N LYS A 260 -13.79 -8.72 34.81
CA LYS A 260 -14.75 -7.69 34.38
C LYS A 260 -14.06 -6.44 33.82
N LYS A 261 -12.87 -6.07 34.34
CA LYS A 261 -12.06 -4.98 33.80
C LYS A 261 -11.56 -5.31 32.40
N ASN A 262 -11.05 -6.52 32.17
CA ASN A 262 -10.62 -6.96 30.85
C ASN A 262 -11.79 -7.09 29.86
N PHE A 263 -12.95 -7.56 30.30
CA PHE A 263 -14.16 -7.60 29.47
C PHE A 263 -14.56 -6.21 28.97
N LYS A 264 -14.58 -5.21 29.86
CA LYS A 264 -14.88 -3.81 29.49
C LYS A 264 -13.80 -3.20 28.59
N LEU A 265 -12.53 -3.52 28.86
CA LEU A 265 -11.41 -3.05 28.06
C LEU A 265 -11.46 -3.64 26.65
N ALA A 266 -11.85 -4.90 26.51
CA ALA A 266 -12.03 -5.57 25.23
C ALA A 266 -13.20 -5.00 24.40
N ALA A 267 -14.26 -4.50 25.04
CA ALA A 267 -15.33 -3.81 24.34
C ALA A 267 -14.95 -2.39 23.90
N PHE A 268 -14.00 -1.75 24.60
CA PHE A 268 -13.48 -0.43 24.25
C PHE A 268 -12.48 -0.48 23.10
N PHE A 269 -11.59 -1.47 23.12
CA PHE A 269 -10.50 -1.65 22.17
C PHE A 269 -10.98 -2.22 20.83
#